data_AF-A0A6B3EHU9-F1
#
_entry.id   AF-A0A6B3EHU9-F1
#
_cell.length_a   1.000
_cell.length_b   1.000
_cell.length_c   1.000
_cell.angle_alpha   90.00
_cell.angle_beta   90.00
_cell.angle_gamma   90.00
#
_symmetry.space_group_name_H-M   'P 1'
#
loop_
_entity.id
_entity.type
_entity.pdbx_description
1 polymer ?
#
loop_
_entity_poly.entity_id
_entity_poly.type
_entity_poly.pdbx_seq_one_letter_code
_entity_poly.pdbx_strand_id
1 'polypeptide(L)'
;FTEAKHAYYAAESRVLLGLSDTETTEAVVAAAHAYQDRGTDYWAYGDEAGTQCNVALVHLHADALDGAADALRPVLDLPPAQRNKGIVVSAGRVATTLTNSPARTSVLARELR
;
A
#
# COMPACT_ATOMS: atom_id res chain seq x y z
N PHE A 1 18.22 10.48 2.30
CA PHE A 1 16.83 10.95 2.38
C PHE A 1 16.44 11.08 3.85
N THR A 2 15.21 11.51 4.20
CA THR A 2 14.71 11.39 5.58
C THR A 2 14.58 9.93 5.97
N GLU A 3 14.50 9.65 7.27
CA GLU A 3 14.30 8.29 7.79
C GLU A 3 13.00 7.67 7.25
N ALA A 4 11.90 8.44 7.26
CA ALA A 4 10.62 8.02 6.68
C ALA A 4 10.73 7.62 5.20
N LYS A 5 11.53 8.36 4.42
CA LYS A 5 11.75 8.06 3.00
C LYS A 5 12.65 6.84 2.78
N HIS A 6 13.63 6.61 3.65
CA HIS A 6 14.39 5.36 3.64
C HIS A 6 13.51 4.16 3.98
N ALA A 7 12.69 4.26 5.04
CA ALA A 7 11.75 3.22 5.43
C ALA A 7 10.76 2.89 4.30
N TYR A 8 10.21 3.92 3.65
CA TYR A 8 9.36 3.79 2.46
C TYR A 8 10.02 2.94 1.37
N TYR A 9 11.22 3.32 0.92
CA TYR A 9 11.87 2.61 -0.20
C TYR A 9 12.38 1.23 0.19
N ALA A 10 12.81 1.03 1.44
CA ALA A 10 13.19 -0.29 1.93
C ALA A 10 11.98 -1.23 1.92
N ALA A 11 10.85 -0.80 2.47
CA ALA A 11 9.61 -1.57 2.48
C ALA A 11 9.09 -1.83 1.06
N GLU A 12 9.02 -0.80 0.21
CA GLU A 12 8.57 -0.94 -1.18
C GLU A 12 9.46 -1.93 -1.95
N SER A 13 10.77 -1.88 -1.77
CA SER A 13 11.69 -2.81 -2.45
C SER A 13 11.42 -4.27 -2.07
N ARG A 14 11.15 -4.55 -0.78
CA ARG A 14 10.82 -5.90 -0.33
C ARG A 14 9.52 -6.41 -0.92
N VAL A 15 8.48 -5.57 -0.91
CA VAL A 15 7.17 -5.88 -1.50
C VAL A 15 7.31 -6.15 -3.00
N LEU A 16 8.11 -5.36 -3.72
CA LEU A 16 8.33 -5.56 -5.16
C LEU A 16 9.14 -6.79 -5.52
N LEU A 17 9.97 -7.28 -4.60
CA LEU A 17 10.65 -8.57 -4.72
C LEU A 17 9.71 -9.75 -4.38
N GLY A 18 8.47 -9.49 -4.00
CA GLY A 18 7.48 -10.51 -3.63
C GLY A 18 7.77 -11.18 -2.28
N LEU A 19 8.53 -10.51 -1.41
CA LEU A 19 8.80 -11.01 -0.07
C LEU A 19 7.55 -10.85 0.80
N SER A 20 7.24 -11.85 1.62
CA SER A 20 6.08 -11.88 2.50
C SER A 20 6.40 -12.38 3.92
N ASP A 21 7.68 -12.36 4.27
CA ASP A 21 8.15 -12.69 5.62
C ASP A 21 7.77 -11.61 6.66
N THR A 22 7.95 -11.94 7.94
CA THR A 22 7.65 -11.05 9.07
C THR A 22 8.37 -9.72 8.99
N GLU A 23 9.64 -9.71 8.58
CA GLU A 23 10.44 -8.47 8.48
C GLU A 23 9.87 -7.55 7.37
N THR A 24 9.37 -8.12 6.27
CA THR A 24 8.66 -7.34 5.23
C THR A 24 7.39 -6.70 5.78
N THR A 25 6.59 -7.47 6.54
CA THR A 25 5.36 -6.96 7.16
C THR A 25 5.67 -5.83 8.14
N GLU A 26 6.65 -6.01 9.02
CA GLU A 26 7.08 -5.00 9.99
C GLU A 26 7.61 -3.74 9.31
N ALA A 27 8.42 -3.87 8.26
CA ALA A 27 8.96 -2.74 7.52
C ALA A 27 7.85 -1.91 6.84
N VAL A 28 6.85 -2.58 6.26
CA VAL A 28 5.70 -1.92 5.62
C VAL A 28 4.84 -1.18 6.64
N VAL A 29 4.56 -1.80 7.79
CA VAL A 29 3.81 -1.17 8.89
C VAL A 29 4.57 0.04 9.44
N ALA A 30 5.88 -0.09 9.69
CA ALA A 30 6.71 1.02 10.17
C ALA A 30 6.75 2.18 9.17
N ALA A 31 6.88 1.89 7.88
CA ALA A 31 6.84 2.91 6.83
C ALA A 31 5.48 3.63 6.79
N ALA A 32 4.36 2.90 6.89
CA ALA A 32 3.02 3.50 6.93
C ALA A 32 2.83 4.41 8.15
N HIS A 33 3.30 3.98 9.34
CA HIS A 33 3.28 4.81 10.54
C HIS A 33 4.07 6.12 10.37
N ALA A 34 5.20 6.09 9.66
CA ALA A 34 6.03 7.27 9.42
C ALA A 34 5.33 8.36 8.58
N TYR A 35 4.27 8.03 7.83
CA TYR A 35 3.48 8.99 7.04
C TYR A 35 2.08 9.26 7.60
N GLN A 36 1.77 8.82 8.83
CA GLN A 36 0.48 9.12 9.48
C GLN A 36 0.35 10.59 9.92
N ASP A 37 1.47 11.23 10.28
CA ASP A 37 1.47 12.64 10.67
C ASP A 37 1.68 13.55 9.45
N ARG A 38 0.57 14.14 9.00
CA ARG A 38 0.53 15.08 7.87
C ARG A 38 1.13 16.45 8.17
N GLY A 39 1.45 16.74 9.44
CA GLY A 39 2.07 17.99 9.86
C GLY A 39 3.60 18.01 9.69
N THR A 40 4.21 16.89 9.34
CA THR A 40 5.67 16.81 9.17
C THR A 40 6.14 17.48 7.89
N ASP A 41 7.30 18.15 7.94
CA ASP A 41 7.87 18.88 6.79
C ASP A 41 8.21 17.99 5.59
N TYR A 42 8.32 16.67 5.81
CA TYR A 42 8.63 15.67 4.78
C TYR A 42 7.40 14.88 4.33
N TRP A 43 6.22 15.14 4.89
CA TRP A 43 5.02 14.46 4.47
C TRP A 43 4.68 14.79 3.02
N ALA A 44 4.30 13.75 2.28
CA ALA A 44 3.79 13.89 0.93
C ALA A 44 2.65 12.89 0.73
N TYR A 45 1.51 13.36 0.21
CA TYR A 45 0.35 12.51 -0.09
C TYR A 45 0.71 11.29 -0.97
N GLY A 46 1.71 11.44 -1.85
CA GLY A 46 2.20 10.36 -2.70
C GLY A 46 2.86 9.23 -1.92
N ASP A 47 3.63 9.57 -0.88
CA ASP A 47 4.32 8.59 -0.05
C ASP A 47 3.36 7.93 0.95
N GLU A 48 2.42 8.69 1.51
CA GLU A 48 1.31 8.14 2.31
C GLU A 48 0.51 7.12 1.47
N ALA A 49 0.07 7.52 0.27
CA ALA A 49 -0.68 6.61 -0.60
C ALA A 49 0.14 5.38 -1.06
N GLY A 50 1.43 5.57 -1.31
CA GLY A 50 2.34 4.47 -1.66
C GLY A 50 2.52 3.47 -0.52
N THR A 51 2.71 3.94 0.72
CA THR A 51 2.80 3.05 1.89
C THR A 51 1.51 2.27 2.10
N GLN A 52 0.35 2.90 1.95
CA GLN A 52 -0.94 2.22 2.04
C GLN A 52 -1.13 1.12 0.98
N CYS A 53 -0.64 1.34 -0.26
CA CYS A 53 -0.62 0.28 -1.27
C CYS A 53 0.27 -0.90 -0.85
N ASN A 54 1.42 -0.63 -0.22
CA ASN A 54 2.31 -1.69 0.27
C ASN A 54 1.66 -2.48 1.42
N VAL A 55 0.95 -1.82 2.34
CA VAL A 55 0.17 -2.47 3.41
C VAL A 55 -0.90 -3.39 2.81
N ALA A 56 -1.63 -2.90 1.80
CA ALA A 56 -2.63 -3.71 1.11
C ALA A 56 -2.01 -4.96 0.45
N LEU A 57 -0.84 -4.84 -0.19
CA LEU A 57 -0.15 -5.99 -0.79
C LEU A 57 0.24 -7.03 0.25
N VAL A 58 0.79 -6.63 1.40
CA VAL A 58 1.14 -7.55 2.49
C VAL A 58 -0.10 -8.29 3.00
N HIS A 59 -1.23 -7.58 3.19
CA HIS A 59 -2.49 -8.22 3.57
C HIS A 59 -2.99 -9.22 2.53
N LEU A 60 -2.91 -8.89 1.24
CA LEU A 60 -3.29 -9.82 0.16
C LEU A 60 -2.40 -11.06 0.13
N HIS A 61 -1.09 -10.93 0.40
CA HIS A 61 -0.17 -12.07 0.49
C HIS A 61 -0.47 -12.98 1.69
N ALA A 62 -1.13 -12.46 2.72
CA ALA A 62 -1.60 -13.20 3.88
C ALA A 62 -3.09 -13.63 3.77
N ASP A 63 -3.71 -13.52 2.59
CA ASP A 63 -5.14 -13.77 2.35
C ASP A 63 -6.10 -12.97 3.26
N ALA A 64 -5.64 -11.84 3.80
CA ALA A 64 -6.39 -10.95 4.69
C ALA A 64 -7.12 -9.85 3.90
N LEU A 65 -8.22 -10.19 3.21
CA LEU A 65 -8.94 -9.26 2.34
C LEU A 65 -9.44 -8.00 3.04
N ASP A 66 -9.97 -8.11 4.26
CA ASP A 66 -10.50 -6.95 5.00
C ASP A 66 -9.40 -5.92 5.25
N GLY A 67 -8.23 -6.37 5.73
CA GLY A 67 -7.08 -5.49 5.94
C GLY A 67 -6.56 -4.86 4.66
N ALA A 68 -6.59 -5.59 3.54
CA ALA A 68 -6.25 -5.03 2.23
C ALA A 68 -7.23 -3.95 1.79
N ALA A 69 -8.53 -4.14 2.06
CA ALA A 69 -9.57 -3.18 1.73
C ALA A 69 -9.43 -1.89 2.55
N ASP A 70 -9.23 -2.03 3.85
CA ASP A 70 -9.07 -0.90 4.78
C ASP A 70 -7.84 -0.06 4.42
N ALA A 71 -6.71 -0.71 4.11
CA ALA A 71 -5.50 -0.03 3.69
C ALA A 71 -5.66 0.70 2.35
N LEU A 72 -6.36 0.10 1.39
CA LEU A 72 -6.49 0.69 0.05
C LEU A 72 -7.54 1.82 -0.02
N ARG A 73 -8.56 1.81 0.85
CA ARG A 73 -9.64 2.81 0.87
C ARG A 73 -9.15 4.27 0.79
N PRO A 74 -8.23 4.75 1.64
CA PRO A 74 -7.74 6.14 1.56
C PRO A 74 -7.04 6.47 0.23
N VAL A 75 -6.50 5.48 -0.49
CA VAL A 75 -5.89 5.67 -1.81
C VAL A 75 -6.96 5.85 -2.90
N LEU A 76 -8.05 5.07 -2.83
CA LEU A 76 -9.17 5.17 -3.76
C LEU A 76 -9.96 6.48 -3.58
N ASP A 77 -10.02 6.97 -2.34
CA ASP A 77 -10.70 8.21 -1.97
C ASP A 77 -9.92 9.48 -2.34
N LEU A 78 -8.67 9.36 -2.82
CA LEU A 78 -7.89 10.52 -3.25
C LEU A 78 -8.62 11.30 -4.36
N PRO A 79 -8.60 12.65 -4.30
CA PRO A 79 -9.17 13.46 -5.36
C PRO A 79 -8.38 13.26 -6.67
N PRO A 80 -9.02 13.41 -7.85
CA PRO A 80 -8.36 13.18 -9.15
C PRO A 80 -7.02 13.92 -9.32
N ALA A 81 -6.91 15.14 -8.79
CA ALA A 81 -5.69 15.95 -8.84
C ALA A 81 -4.50 15.35 -8.07
N GLN A 82 -4.73 14.43 -7.13
CA GLN A 82 -3.70 13.75 -6.33
C GLN A 82 -3.38 12.33 -6.85
N ARG A 83 -4.10 11.84 -7.86
CA ARG A 83 -3.87 10.50 -8.46
C ARG A 83 -2.72 10.53 -9.46
N ASN A 84 -1.53 10.84 -8.96
CA ASN A 84 -0.34 10.90 -9.80
C ASN A 84 0.04 9.51 -10.35
N LYS A 85 0.95 9.47 -11.34
CA LYS A 85 1.37 8.23 -11.99
C LYS A 85 1.91 7.18 -11.00
N GLY A 86 2.63 7.60 -9.96
CA GLY A 86 3.16 6.70 -8.96
C GLY A 86 2.05 5.97 -8.21
N ILE A 87 1.06 6.72 -7.70
CA ILE A 87 -0.10 6.17 -6.99
C ILE A 87 -0.89 5.22 -7.89
N VAL A 88 -1.16 5.63 -9.14
CA VAL A 88 -1.91 4.79 -10.10
C VAL A 88 -1.18 3.47 -10.36
N VAL A 89 0.15 3.49 -10.49
CA VAL A 89 0.95 2.28 -10.67
C VAL A 89 0.90 1.40 -9.41
N SER A 90 1.05 1.98 -8.22
CA SER A 90 1.00 1.23 -6.96
C SER A 90 -0.37 0.58 -6.71
N ALA A 91 -1.46 1.32 -6.92
CA ALA A 91 -2.82 0.78 -6.84
C ALA A 91 -3.07 -0.30 -7.92
N GLY A 92 -2.52 -0.13 -9.12
CA GLY A 92 -2.59 -1.14 -10.18
C GLY A 92 -1.90 -2.46 -9.81
N ARG A 93 -0.81 -2.42 -9.02
CA ARG A 93 -0.17 -3.63 -8.48
C ARG A 93 -1.11 -4.35 -7.51
N VAL A 94 -1.76 -3.62 -6.61
CA VAL A 94 -2.77 -4.19 -5.68
C VAL A 94 -3.90 -4.86 -6.46
N ALA A 95 -4.46 -4.18 -7.47
CA ALA A 95 -5.51 -4.73 -8.32
C ALA A 95 -5.08 -6.01 -9.07
N THR A 96 -3.84 -6.02 -9.57
CA THR A 96 -3.25 -7.21 -10.24
C THR A 96 -3.12 -8.37 -9.27
N THR A 97 -2.56 -8.15 -8.07
CA THR A 97 -2.43 -9.18 -7.04
C THR A 97 -3.79 -9.72 -6.60
N LEU A 98 -4.77 -8.84 -6.37
CA LEU A 98 -6.14 -9.23 -6.02
C LEU A 98 -6.81 -10.08 -7.09
N THR A 99 -6.58 -9.77 -8.38
CA THR A 99 -7.14 -10.52 -9.51
C THR A 99 -6.56 -11.93 -9.60
N ASN A 100 -5.30 -12.09 -9.22
CA ASN A 100 -4.59 -13.38 -9.21
C ASN A 100 -4.80 -14.18 -7.91
N SER A 101 -5.36 -13.56 -6.86
CA SER A 101 -5.67 -14.23 -5.60
C SER A 101 -6.86 -15.21 -5.74
N PRO A 102 -6.88 -16.32 -4.97
CA PRO A 102 -8.07 -17.16 -4.81
C PRO A 102 -9.30 -16.37 -4.37
N ALA A 103 -9.10 -15.25 -3.67
CA ALA A 103 -10.15 -14.41 -3.10
C ALA A 103 -10.81 -13.44 -4.11
N ARG A 104 -10.41 -13.48 -5.40
CA ARG A 104 -10.89 -12.58 -6.48
C ARG A 104 -12.42 -12.53 -6.70
N THR A 105 -13.15 -13.55 -6.23
CA THR A 105 -14.61 -13.66 -6.40
C THR A 105 -15.39 -13.11 -5.20
N SER A 106 -14.71 -12.71 -4.13
CA SER A 106 -15.34 -12.10 -2.95
C SER A 106 -16.05 -10.78 -3.33
N VAL A 107 -17.14 -10.47 -2.63
CA VAL A 107 -17.85 -9.20 -2.78
C VAL A 107 -16.92 -8.02 -2.48
N LEU A 108 -16.09 -8.14 -1.43
CA LEU A 108 -15.10 -7.13 -1.05
C LEU A 108 -14.06 -6.90 -2.15
N ALA A 109 -13.66 -7.95 -2.86
CA ALA A 109 -12.71 -7.82 -3.96
C ALA A 109 -13.26 -6.99 -5.14
N ARG A 110 -14.59 -6.85 -5.27
CA ARG A 110 -15.20 -5.99 -6.31
C ARG A 110 -15.14 -4.51 -5.97
N GLU A 111 -15.09 -4.16 -4.68
CA GLU A 111 -15.01 -2.78 -4.22
C GLU A 111 -13.60 -2.17 -4.35
N LEU A 112 -12.59 -3.02 -4.59
CA LEU A 112 -11.19 -2.64 -4.70
C LEU A 112 -10.66 -2.58 -6.14
N ARG A 113 -11.54 -2.78 -7.14
CA ARG A 113 -11.23 -2.62 -8.57
C ARG A 113 -11.63 -1.24 -9.04
#